data_AF-A0AAV5U6Z8-F1
#
_entry.id   AF-A0AAV5U6Z8-F1
#
_cell.length_a   1.000
_cell.length_b   1.000
_cell.length_c   1.000
_cell.angle_alpha   90.00
_cell.angle_beta   90.00
_cell.angle_gamma   90.00
#
_symmetry.space_group_name_H-M   'P 1'
#
loop_
_entity.id
_entity.type
_entity.pdbx_description
1 polymer ?
#
loop_
_entity_poly.entity_id
_entity_poly.type
_entity_poly.pdbx_seq_one_letter_code
_entity_poly.pdbx_strand_id
1 'polypeptide(L)'
;QEENVVEDHIEPAELENDRSASVTPSLDTWMLYVRNSPPISPPQSVFGDDDEDVQRRVASKERIEELKKENEEGDRIGQRFSRFCRICRDANCPLQRAVFSSYGHTTCLACAEQMKSVTSEKRKTLHCPFCRAEGGFVKLYEERIEDEPIDL
;
A
#
# COMPACT_ATOMS: atom_id res chain seq x y z
N GLN A 1 -4.78 -47.31 45.23
CA GLN A 1 -6.19 -47.00 44.96
C GLN A 1 -6.17 -46.12 43.74
N GLU A 2 -6.46 -46.76 42.60
CA GLU A 2 -6.49 -46.13 41.28
C GLU A 2 -7.84 -45.42 41.15
N GLU A 3 -7.80 -44.12 40.91
CA GLU A 3 -8.99 -43.33 40.65
C GLU A 3 -9.07 -43.04 39.15
N ASN A 4 -10.25 -43.33 38.64
CA ASN A 4 -10.65 -43.44 37.26
C ASN A 4 -11.49 -42.20 36.89
N VAL A 5 -11.87 -42.09 35.61
CA VAL A 5 -12.89 -41.17 35.05
C VAL A 5 -12.40 -39.70 34.86
N VAL A 6 -12.53 -38.98 33.73
CA VAL A 6 -13.30 -39.11 32.47
C VAL A 6 -12.50 -38.38 31.39
N GLU A 7 -12.28 -38.99 30.21
CA GLU A 7 -11.80 -38.27 29.02
C GLU A 7 -12.99 -37.65 28.28
N ASP A 8 -13.18 -36.34 28.40
CA ASP A 8 -14.16 -35.61 27.59
C ASP A 8 -13.66 -35.55 26.13
N HIS A 9 -14.30 -36.36 25.28
CA HIS A 9 -14.21 -36.26 23.83
C HIS A 9 -14.91 -34.98 23.38
N ILE A 10 -14.12 -33.95 23.06
CA ILE A 10 -14.60 -32.76 22.37
C ILE A 10 -14.54 -33.05 20.87
N GLU A 11 -15.71 -33.20 20.23
CA GLU A 11 -15.81 -33.27 18.78
C GLU A 11 -15.31 -31.96 18.14
N PRO A 12 -14.47 -32.00 17.09
CA PRO A 12 -14.08 -30.81 16.37
C PRO A 12 -15.25 -30.34 15.52
N ALA A 13 -15.77 -29.14 15.81
CA ALA A 13 -16.68 -28.42 14.93
C ALA A 13 -15.98 -28.19 13.58
N GLU A 14 -16.53 -28.76 12.52
CA GLU A 14 -16.13 -28.51 11.14
C GLU A 14 -16.40 -27.03 10.82
N LEU A 15 -15.35 -26.22 10.88
CA LEU A 15 -15.39 -24.84 10.44
C LEU A 15 -15.40 -24.87 8.92
N GLU A 16 -16.60 -24.79 8.34
CA GLU A 16 -16.80 -24.66 6.89
C GLU A 16 -15.99 -23.46 6.39
N ASN A 17 -14.93 -23.80 5.67
CA ASN A 17 -14.03 -22.88 5.03
C ASN A 17 -14.75 -22.29 3.81
N ASP A 18 -15.56 -21.27 4.04
CA ASP A 18 -16.18 -20.45 3.00
C ASP A 18 -15.09 -19.58 2.34
N ARG A 19 -14.18 -20.26 1.65
CA ARG A 19 -13.35 -19.67 0.62
C ARG A 19 -14.32 -19.25 -0.47
N SER A 20 -14.72 -17.98 -0.41
CA SER A 20 -15.21 -17.25 -1.57
C SER A 20 -14.17 -17.36 -2.68
N ALA A 21 -14.27 -18.43 -3.46
CA ALA A 21 -13.48 -18.64 -4.64
C ALA A 21 -13.82 -17.49 -5.58
N SER A 22 -12.89 -16.55 -5.73
CA SER A 22 -12.90 -15.63 -6.85
C SER A 22 -12.74 -16.48 -8.11
N VAL A 23 -13.87 -16.97 -8.64
CA VAL A 23 -13.92 -17.68 -9.90
C VAL A 23 -13.61 -16.63 -10.96
N THR A 24 -12.34 -16.48 -11.28
CA THR A 24 -11.95 -15.76 -12.49
C THR A 24 -12.49 -16.59 -13.65
N PRO A 25 -13.28 -16.02 -14.56
CA PRO A 25 -13.80 -16.77 -15.68
C PRO A 25 -12.63 -17.34 -16.49
N SER A 26 -12.74 -18.59 -16.92
CA SER A 26 -11.79 -19.23 -17.84
C SER A 26 -11.59 -18.35 -19.08
N LEU A 27 -10.40 -18.42 -19.68
CA LEU A 27 -10.10 -17.82 -20.97
C LEU A 27 -11.17 -18.15 -22.03
N ASP A 28 -11.74 -19.36 -21.99
CA ASP A 28 -12.80 -19.76 -22.93
C ASP A 28 -14.10 -18.98 -22.72
N THR A 29 -14.44 -18.66 -21.47
CA THR A 29 -15.61 -17.83 -21.13
C THR A 29 -15.40 -16.40 -21.62
N TRP A 30 -14.20 -15.86 -21.48
CA TRP A 30 -13.83 -14.56 -22.05
C TRP A 30 -13.88 -14.57 -23.58
N MET A 31 -13.37 -15.63 -24.22
CA MET A 31 -13.37 -15.74 -25.69
C MET A 31 -14.79 -15.85 -26.26
N LEU A 32 -15.70 -16.58 -25.59
CA LEU A 32 -17.10 -16.65 -25.99
C LEU A 32 -17.82 -15.31 -25.85
N TYR A 33 -17.50 -14.53 -24.80
CA TYR A 33 -18.05 -13.18 -24.64
C TYR A 33 -17.58 -12.23 -25.74
N VAL A 34 -16.30 -12.27 -26.11
CA VAL A 34 -15.75 -11.47 -27.21
C VAL A 34 -16.35 -11.86 -28.56
N ARG A 35 -16.57 -13.17 -28.79
CA ARG A 35 -17.09 -13.69 -30.05
C ARG A 35 -18.59 -13.43 -30.26
N ASN A 36 -19.36 -13.36 -29.17
CA ASN A 36 -20.80 -13.07 -29.22
C ASN A 36 -21.12 -11.61 -28.87
N SER A 37 -20.11 -10.77 -28.64
CA SER A 37 -20.31 -9.33 -28.50
C SER A 37 -20.84 -8.78 -29.83
N PRO A 38 -21.90 -7.95 -29.81
CA PRO A 38 -22.30 -7.23 -31.02
C PRO A 38 -21.07 -6.50 -31.57
N PRO A 39 -20.92 -6.38 -32.91
CA PRO A 39 -19.82 -5.62 -33.47
C PRO A 39 -19.82 -4.25 -32.81
N ILE A 40 -18.73 -3.94 -32.09
CA ILE A 40 -18.50 -2.59 -31.58
C ILE A 40 -18.53 -1.74 -32.84
N SER A 41 -19.63 -1.03 -33.02
CA SER A 41 -19.75 -0.10 -34.12
C SER A 41 -18.53 0.82 -33.98
N PRO A 42 -17.77 1.08 -35.07
CA PRO A 42 -16.73 2.08 -35.00
C PRO A 42 -17.39 3.32 -34.37
N PRO A 43 -16.75 3.98 -33.38
CA PRO A 43 -17.32 5.17 -32.79
C PRO A 43 -17.73 6.04 -33.96
N GLN A 44 -19.04 6.26 -34.11
CA GLN A 44 -19.53 7.12 -35.17
C GLN A 44 -18.75 8.41 -34.98
N SER A 45 -18.04 8.81 -36.02
CA SER A 45 -17.13 9.93 -35.95
C SER A 45 -17.95 11.20 -35.75
N VAL A 46 -18.24 11.50 -34.49
CA VAL A 46 -18.59 12.83 -34.03
C VAL A 46 -17.31 13.64 -34.17
N PHE A 47 -17.05 14.09 -35.41
CA PHE A 47 -16.09 15.16 -35.70
C PHE A 47 -16.66 16.51 -35.26
N GLY A 48 -17.15 16.56 -34.03
CA GLY A 48 -17.25 17.76 -33.23
C GLY A 48 -16.51 17.37 -31.98
N ASP A 49 -15.35 17.98 -31.75
CA ASP A 49 -14.87 18.09 -30.38
C ASP A 49 -16.00 18.81 -29.65
N ASP A 50 -16.87 18.08 -28.95
CA ASP A 50 -17.91 18.70 -28.13
C ASP A 50 -17.18 19.67 -27.21
N ASP A 51 -17.49 20.97 -27.34
CA ASP A 51 -16.75 22.05 -26.67
C ASP A 51 -16.62 21.78 -25.16
N GLU A 52 -17.59 21.05 -24.58
CA GLU A 52 -17.59 20.61 -23.19
C GLU A 52 -16.47 19.61 -22.84
N ASP A 53 -16.13 18.66 -23.72
CA ASP A 53 -15.07 17.67 -23.52
C ASP A 53 -13.68 18.32 -23.61
N VAL A 54 -13.54 19.30 -24.52
CA VAL A 54 -12.33 20.15 -24.62
C VAL A 54 -12.19 21.00 -23.37
N GLN A 55 -13.26 21.66 -22.93
CA GLN A 55 -13.27 22.47 -21.71
C GLN A 55 -12.92 21.65 -20.47
N ARG A 56 -13.44 20.43 -20.33
CA ARG A 56 -13.10 19.53 -19.21
C ARG A 56 -11.62 19.18 -19.18
N ARG A 57 -11.01 18.93 -20.34
CA ARG A 57 -9.56 18.63 -20.46
C ARG A 57 -8.69 19.85 -20.16
N VAL A 58 -9.10 21.04 -20.59
CA VAL A 58 -8.39 22.30 -20.29
C VAL A 58 -8.47 22.59 -18.79
N ALA A 59 -9.66 22.56 -18.19
CA ALA A 59 -9.85 22.74 -16.76
C ALA A 59 -9.06 21.71 -15.93
N SER A 60 -8.98 20.46 -16.38
CA SER A 60 -8.17 19.43 -15.74
C SER A 60 -6.66 19.73 -15.84
N LYS A 61 -6.19 20.30 -16.96
CA LYS A 61 -4.78 20.68 -17.13
C LYS A 61 -4.40 21.86 -16.25
N GLU A 62 -5.25 22.89 -16.20
CA GLU A 62 -5.06 24.06 -15.33
C GLU A 62 -4.93 23.64 -13.86
N ARG A 63 -5.83 22.75 -13.40
CA ARG A 63 -5.76 22.20 -12.04
C ARG A 63 -4.49 21.39 -11.77
N ILE A 64 -4.02 20.61 -12.75
CA ILE A 64 -2.78 19.85 -12.62
C ILE A 64 -1.57 20.80 -12.52
N GLU A 65 -1.55 21.88 -13.30
CA GLU A 65 -0.48 22.88 -13.25
C GLU A 65 -0.46 23.63 -11.92
N GLU A 66 -1.62 23.97 -11.36
CA GLU A 66 -1.72 24.58 -10.04
C GLU A 66 -1.15 23.66 -8.95
N LEU A 67 -1.58 22.39 -8.93
CA LEU A 67 -1.06 21.40 -7.98
C LEU A 67 0.45 21.14 -8.14
N LYS A 68 0.98 21.23 -9.37
CA LYS A 68 2.42 21.14 -9.61
C LYS A 68 3.17 22.33 -9.01
N LYS A 69 2.68 23.54 -9.20
CA LYS A 69 3.27 24.75 -8.61
C LYS A 69 3.24 24.71 -7.09
N GLU A 70 2.14 24.23 -6.49
CA GLU A 70 2.05 24.05 -5.04
C GLU A 70 3.07 23.04 -4.52
N ASN A 71 3.26 21.91 -5.22
CA ASN A 71 4.28 20.92 -4.86
C ASN A 71 5.70 21.48 -4.97
N GLU A 72 6.00 22.17 -6.07
CA GLU A 72 7.31 22.82 -6.29
C GLU A 72 7.60 23.89 -5.24
N GLU A 73 6.60 24.70 -4.86
CA GLU A 73 6.74 25.69 -3.80
C GLU A 73 6.93 25.01 -2.44
N GLY A 74 6.18 23.94 -2.15
CA GLY A 74 6.33 23.12 -0.96
C GLY A 74 7.74 22.53 -0.81
N ASP A 75 8.30 22.03 -1.91
CA ASP A 75 9.67 21.53 -1.96
C ASP A 75 10.68 22.67 -1.74
N ARG A 76 10.48 23.83 -2.39
CA ARG A 76 11.33 25.02 -2.25
C ARG A 76 11.39 25.59 -0.83
N ILE A 77 10.24 25.71 -0.16
CA ILE A 77 10.18 26.23 1.22
C ILE A 77 10.63 25.18 2.25
N GLY A 78 11.01 23.99 1.79
CA GLY A 78 11.45 22.92 2.67
C GLY A 78 10.31 22.39 3.55
N GLN A 79 9.06 22.40 3.07
CA GLN A 79 7.96 21.63 3.66
C GLN A 79 8.24 20.13 3.47
N ARG A 80 9.29 19.64 4.12
CA ARG A 80 9.65 18.23 4.15
C ARG A 80 8.58 17.54 4.99
N PHE A 81 7.91 16.56 4.40
CA PHE A 81 7.04 15.65 5.16
C PHE A 81 7.82 15.14 6.37
N SER A 82 7.22 15.28 7.55
CA SER A 82 7.86 14.89 8.79
C SER A 82 8.32 13.45 8.71
N ARG A 83 9.63 13.22 8.83
CA ARG A 83 10.21 11.87 8.86
C ARG A 83 10.06 11.22 10.23
N PHE A 84 9.31 11.85 11.14
CA PHE A 84 9.15 11.43 12.52
C PHE A 84 8.68 9.97 12.65
N CYS A 85 9.46 9.18 13.38
CA CYS A 85 9.06 7.84 13.73
C CYS A 85 8.07 7.86 14.90
N ARG A 86 6.84 7.38 14.68
CA ARG A 86 5.79 7.34 15.72
C ARG A 86 6.07 6.36 16.87
N ILE A 87 7.08 5.50 16.75
CA ILE A 87 7.47 4.51 17.77
C ILE A 87 8.47 5.09 18.75
N CYS A 88 9.67 5.46 18.27
CA CYS A 88 10.73 5.98 19.14
C CYS A 88 10.58 7.48 19.43
N ARG A 89 9.80 8.22 18.63
CA ARG A 89 9.57 9.66 18.75
C ARG A 89 10.85 10.51 18.71
N ASP A 90 11.95 9.93 18.25
CA ASP A 90 13.22 10.62 18.13
C ASP A 90 13.23 11.48 16.86
N ALA A 91 13.47 12.78 17.03
CA ALA A 91 13.52 13.76 15.95
C ALA A 91 14.71 13.51 14.99
N ASN A 92 15.78 12.89 15.48
CA ASN A 92 16.97 12.57 14.68
C ASN A 92 16.88 11.20 13.99
N CYS A 93 15.84 10.42 14.30
CA CYS A 93 15.63 9.08 13.77
C CYS A 93 14.46 9.12 12.78
N PRO A 94 14.73 9.35 11.49
CA PRO A 94 15.36 8.27 10.75
C PRO A 94 16.29 8.74 9.63
N LEU A 95 17.59 8.53 9.82
CA LEU A 95 18.55 8.43 8.71
C LEU A 95 18.23 7.24 7.80
N GLN A 96 17.59 6.20 8.35
CA GLN A 96 17.19 5.00 7.62
C GLN A 96 15.77 4.57 8.03
N ARG A 97 14.94 4.29 7.04
CA ARG A 97 13.55 3.87 7.22
C ARG A 97 13.31 2.45 6.75
N ALA A 98 12.23 1.85 7.25
CA ALA A 98 11.74 0.56 6.83
C ALA A 98 10.22 0.65 6.59
N VAL A 99 9.73 -0.09 5.60
CA VAL A 99 8.31 -0.18 5.25
C VAL A 99 7.79 -1.58 5.48
N PHE A 100 6.65 -1.71 6.18
CA PHE A 100 5.94 -2.97 6.32
C PHE A 100 5.23 -3.30 5.02
N SER A 101 5.60 -4.42 4.38
CA SER A 101 5.24 -4.71 2.99
C SER A 101 3.75 -4.93 2.75
N SER A 102 2.99 -5.31 3.77
CA SER A 102 1.58 -5.65 3.63
C SER A 102 0.66 -4.42 3.45
N TYR A 103 0.99 -3.28 4.06
CA TYR A 103 0.13 -2.08 4.03
C TYR A 103 0.89 -0.76 3.84
N GLY A 104 2.22 -0.79 3.67
CA GLY A 104 3.01 0.40 3.38
C GLY A 104 3.31 1.30 4.58
N HIS A 105 2.97 0.89 5.81
CA HIS A 105 3.30 1.69 6.99
C HIS A 105 4.82 1.77 7.22
N THR A 106 5.32 2.98 7.48
CA THR A 106 6.76 3.25 7.60
C THR A 106 7.17 3.48 9.04
N THR A 107 8.36 2.99 9.42
CA THR A 107 9.00 3.22 10.72
C THR A 107 10.49 3.49 10.55
N CYS A 108 11.17 3.90 11.63
CA CYS A 108 12.62 3.89 11.67
C CYS A 108 13.17 2.47 11.49
N LEU A 109 14.33 2.29 10.85
CA LEU A 109 14.92 0.96 10.64
C LEU A 109 15.25 0.27 11.97
N ALA A 110 15.84 0.99 12.92
CA ALA A 110 16.16 0.45 14.24
C ALA A 110 14.92 -0.11 14.96
N CYS A 111 13.80 0.59 14.85
CA CYS A 111 12.50 0.19 15.40
C CYS A 111 12.01 -1.11 14.76
N ALA A 112 12.14 -1.21 13.42
CA ALA A 112 11.74 -2.39 12.66
C ALA A 112 12.60 -3.61 13.02
N GLU A 113 13.91 -3.44 13.12
CA GLU A 113 14.85 -4.50 13.52
C GLU A 113 14.61 -4.95 14.95
N GLN A 114 14.40 -4.02 15.89
CA GLN A 114 14.08 -4.35 17.27
C GLN A 114 12.80 -5.19 17.38
N MET A 115 11.73 -4.79 16.66
CA MET A 115 10.50 -5.58 16.62
C MET A 115 10.75 -6.99 16.08
N LYS A 116 11.52 -7.11 14.99
CA LYS A 116 11.89 -8.40 14.42
C LYS A 116 12.70 -9.28 15.38
N SER A 117 13.64 -8.71 16.12
CA SER A 117 14.42 -9.45 17.13
C SER A 117 13.50 -10.00 18.23
N VAL A 118 12.64 -9.16 18.79
CA VAL A 118 11.71 -9.54 19.87
C VAL A 118 10.71 -10.60 19.41
N THR A 119 10.19 -10.50 18.18
CA THR A 119 9.26 -11.53 17.64
C THR A 119 9.98 -12.83 17.33
N SER A 120 11.21 -12.77 16.83
CA SER A 120 12.02 -13.97 16.53
C SER A 120 12.36 -14.76 17.78
N GLU A 121 12.75 -14.09 18.87
CA GLU A 121 12.99 -14.72 20.18
C GLU A 121 11.73 -15.42 20.71
N LYS A 122 10.56 -14.82 20.51
CA LYS A 122 9.27 -15.36 20.95
C LYS A 122 8.67 -16.38 19.97
N ARG A 123 9.37 -16.70 18.86
CA ARG A 123 8.86 -17.54 17.75
C ARG A 123 7.49 -17.08 17.25
N LYS A 124 7.28 -15.76 17.19
CA LYS A 124 6.06 -15.13 16.69
C LYS A 124 6.30 -14.50 15.32
N THR A 125 5.22 -14.33 14.58
CA THR A 125 5.20 -13.60 13.33
C THR A 125 5.35 -12.10 13.60
N LEU A 126 5.95 -11.40 12.64
CA LEU A 126 6.11 -9.95 12.73
C LEU A 126 4.80 -9.27 12.31
N HIS A 127 4.34 -8.33 13.13
CA HIS A 127 3.12 -7.56 12.88
C HIS A 127 3.44 -6.08 12.75
N CYS A 128 2.74 -5.41 11.84
CA CYS A 128 2.81 -3.96 11.71
C CYS A 128 2.27 -3.26 12.97
N PRO A 129 2.98 -2.29 13.56
CA PRO A 129 2.52 -1.61 14.77
C PRO A 129 1.29 -0.70 14.57
N PHE A 130 0.94 -0.38 13.32
CA PHE A 130 -0.17 0.52 13.00
C PHE A 130 -1.45 -0.22 12.63
N CYS A 131 -1.38 -1.18 11.69
CA CYS A 131 -2.54 -1.95 11.24
C CYS A 131 -2.58 -3.40 11.76
N ARG A 132 -1.56 -3.84 12.51
CA ARG A 132 -1.43 -5.21 13.06
C ARG A 132 -1.41 -6.34 12.03
N ALA A 133 -1.35 -5.99 10.76
CA ALA A 133 -1.17 -6.95 9.69
C ALA A 133 0.12 -7.74 9.87
N GLU A 134 0.03 -9.04 9.65
CA GLU A 134 1.19 -9.90 9.56
C GLU A 134 2.01 -9.55 8.31
N GLY A 135 3.33 -9.62 8.42
CA GLY A 135 4.22 -9.44 7.30
C GLY A 135 5.65 -9.09 7.69
N GLY A 136 6.50 -9.00 6.68
CA GLY A 136 7.87 -8.52 6.83
C GLY A 136 7.97 -7.00 6.73
N PHE A 137 9.21 -6.51 6.80
CA PHE A 137 9.55 -5.16 6.39
C PHE A 137 10.67 -5.17 5.36
N VAL A 138 10.72 -4.12 4.54
CA VAL A 138 11.78 -3.86 3.57
C VAL A 138 12.49 -2.57 3.98
N LYS A 139 13.83 -2.57 3.93
CA LYS A 139 14.64 -1.38 4.17
C LYS A 139 14.50 -0.40 2.99
N LEU A 140 14.25 0.87 3.29
CA LEU A 140 14.29 1.93 2.30
C LEU A 140 15.72 2.45 2.18
N TYR A 141 16.23 2.51 0.95
CA TYR A 141 17.52 3.10 0.63
C TYR A 141 17.31 4.59 0.35
N GLU A 142 17.99 5.43 1.13
CA GLU A 142 17.80 6.87 1.11
C GLU A 142 19.19 7.51 1.12
N GLU A 143 19.40 8.45 0.20
CA GLU A 143 20.66 9.19 0.08
C GLU A 143 20.50 10.57 0.71
N ARG A 144 21.55 11.03 1.39
CA ARG A 144 21.61 12.40 1.87
C ARG A 144 22.08 13.27 0.71
N ILE A 145 21.23 14.18 0.28
CA ILE A 145 21.62 15.24 -0.64
C ILE A 145 22.33 16.30 0.21
N GLU A 146 23.58 16.57 -0.11
CA GLU A 146 24.33 17.71 0.46
C GLU A 146 23.83 18.97 -0.25
N ASP A 147 23.47 19.99 0.52
CA ASP A 147 23.06 21.26 -0.06
C ASP A 147 24.32 21.92 -0.66
N GLU A 148 24.44 21.92 -1.99
CA GLU A 148 25.41 22.77 -2.69
C GLU A 148 25.16 24.23 -2.27
N PRO A 149 26.20 24.99 -1.92
CA PRO A 149 26.02 26.39 -1.52
C PRO A 149 25.36 27.14 -2.68
N ILE A 150 24.16 27.67 -2.42
CA ILE A 150 23.52 28.62 -3.33
C ILE A 150 24.35 29.90 -3.23
N ASP A 151 25.22 30.15 -4.20
CA ASP A 151 25.85 31.47 -4.40
C ASP A 151 24.71 32.46 -4.69
N LEU A 152 24.31 33.22 -3.67
CA LEU A 152 23.32 34.31 -3.74
C LEU A 152 23.99 35.64 -4.07
#